data_AF-D5X8Z4-F1
#
_entry.id   AF-D5X8Z4-F1
#
_cell.length_a   1.000
_cell.length_b   1.000
_cell.length_c   1.000
_cell.angle_alpha   90.00
_cell.angle_beta   90.00
_cell.angle_gamma   90.00
#
_symmetry.space_group_name_H-M   'P 1'
#
loop_
_entity.id
_entity.type
_entity.pdbx_description
1 polymer ?
#
loop_
_entity_poly.entity_id
_entity_poly.type
_entity_poly.pdbx_seq_one_letter_code
_entity_poly.pdbx_strand_id
1 'polypeptide(L)'
;MRCIFIDESYDSTDGPGGNRFFVLAALKAENIEVLSSAIKEVRKKIREYNHNCKGKKKIMLQEIHEHEVHSKYPIVKKWVLHSLFYERRKVEIYAVWFNMNQVKFSNEVERYKFMAKELLILCGVQDVNQVNFDIFLDDFKREKHTQQEQIKAYLINELGQPNLTIEFKSSQNFFPLQATDIVAGTFRRNLHGQDPFNYKKIHRFIFGEKEVRKN
;
A
#
# COMPACT_ATOMS: atom_id res chain seq x y z
N MET A 1 15.99 8.73 9.10
CA MET A 1 14.98 9.36 8.23
C MET A 1 13.90 8.33 8.01
N ARG A 2 12.64 8.62 8.33
CA ARG A 2 11.56 7.63 8.24
C ARG A 2 11.03 7.62 6.81
N CYS A 3 10.56 6.47 6.34
CA CYS A 3 10.03 6.34 4.99
C CYS A 3 8.55 5.97 5.04
N ILE A 4 7.77 6.52 4.12
CA ILE A 4 6.35 6.20 3.91
C ILE A 4 6.20 5.73 2.47
N PHE A 5 5.60 4.57 2.27
CA PHE A 5 5.38 3.96 0.96
C PHE A 5 3.89 3.82 0.74
N ILE A 6 3.37 4.38 -0.34
CA ILE A 6 1.93 4.47 -0.61
C ILE A 6 1.57 3.78 -1.92
N ASP A 7 0.52 2.97 -1.87
CA ASP A 7 -0.04 2.27 -3.03
C ASP A 7 -1.57 2.21 -2.90
N GLU A 8 -2.26 2.12 -4.04
CA GLU A 8 -3.70 2.07 -4.14
C GLU A 8 -4.25 0.69 -4.52
N SER A 9 -5.49 0.43 -4.11
CA SER A 9 -6.26 -0.69 -4.61
C SER A 9 -7.70 -0.25 -4.83
N TYR A 10 -8.28 -0.56 -6.00
CA TYR A 10 -9.65 -0.17 -6.31
C TYR A 10 -10.37 -1.19 -7.19
N ASP A 11 -11.71 -1.15 -7.13
CA ASP A 11 -12.58 -1.97 -7.96
C ASP A 11 -12.70 -1.37 -9.37
N SER A 12 -12.03 -2.00 -10.35
CA SER A 12 -11.97 -1.52 -11.74
C SER A 12 -13.21 -1.86 -12.58
N THR A 13 -13.98 -2.89 -12.19
CA THR A 13 -15.23 -3.29 -12.85
C THR A 13 -16.39 -3.29 -11.87
N ASP A 14 -17.60 -3.05 -12.37
CA ASP A 14 -18.84 -3.21 -11.61
C ASP A 14 -19.00 -4.69 -11.26
N GLY A 15 -18.56 -5.08 -10.06
CA GLY A 15 -18.75 -6.42 -9.54
C GLY A 15 -20.23 -6.68 -9.21
N PRO A 16 -20.72 -7.91 -9.39
CA PRO A 16 -22.09 -8.25 -9.03
C PRO A 16 -22.22 -8.30 -7.51
N GLY A 17 -22.73 -7.22 -6.91
CA GLY A 17 -23.10 -7.17 -5.49
C GLY A 17 -22.45 -6.03 -4.68
N GLY A 18 -23.08 -4.85 -4.68
CA GLY A 18 -23.31 -4.13 -3.43
C GLY A 18 -22.45 -2.91 -3.09
N ASN A 19 -21.12 -2.95 -3.16
CA ASN A 19 -20.26 -1.82 -2.75
C ASN A 19 -18.98 -1.79 -3.60
N ARG A 20 -18.45 -0.59 -3.88
CA ARG A 20 -17.17 -0.43 -4.60
C ARG A 20 -16.24 0.39 -3.73
N PHE A 21 -15.02 -0.06 -3.48
CA PHE A 21 -14.08 0.63 -2.60
C PHE A 21 -12.86 1.11 -3.36
N PHE A 22 -12.43 2.33 -3.02
CA PHE A 22 -11.10 2.82 -3.29
C PHE A 22 -10.34 2.85 -1.98
N VAL A 23 -9.18 2.19 -1.93
CA VAL A 23 -8.30 2.12 -0.78
C VAL A 23 -6.95 2.70 -1.16
N LEU A 24 -6.39 3.53 -0.28
CA LEU A 24 -4.99 3.93 -0.32
C LEU A 24 -4.36 3.47 0.99
N ALA A 25 -3.29 2.68 0.91
CA ALA A 25 -2.58 2.19 2.08
C ALA A 25 -1.15 2.73 2.12
N ALA A 26 -0.63 2.89 3.33
CA ALA A 26 0.73 3.28 3.58
C ALA A 26 1.44 2.31 4.52
N LEU A 27 2.68 1.98 4.17
CA LEU A 27 3.64 1.38 5.09
C LEU A 27 4.61 2.47 5.55
N LYS A 28 4.69 2.69 6.86
CA LYS A 28 5.67 3.60 7.46
C LYS A 28 6.72 2.77 8.19
N ALA A 29 7.98 3.04 7.88
CA ALA A 29 9.11 2.29 8.42
C ALA A 29 10.27 3.22 8.80
N GLU A 30 11.20 2.70 9.59
CA GLU A 30 12.40 3.44 10.01
C GLU A 30 13.34 3.76 8.83
N ASN A 31 13.36 2.94 7.78
CA ASN A 31 14.11 3.13 6.54
C ASN A 31 13.60 2.17 5.43
N ILE A 32 14.16 2.32 4.22
CA ILE A 32 13.82 1.53 3.02
C ILE A 32 14.21 0.05 3.16
N GLU A 33 15.30 -0.25 3.87
CA GLU A 33 15.85 -1.60 4.04
C GLU A 33 14.91 -2.52 4.81
N VAL A 34 14.16 -1.98 5.77
CA VAL A 34 13.19 -2.75 6.58
C VAL A 34 12.14 -3.40 5.68
N LEU A 35 11.54 -2.67 4.74
CA LEU A 35 10.51 -3.23 3.85
C LEU A 35 11.12 -4.04 2.70
N SER A 36 12.25 -3.56 2.15
CA SER A 36 12.97 -4.28 1.09
C SER A 36 13.37 -5.69 1.53
N SER A 37 13.79 -5.85 2.79
CA SER A 37 14.19 -7.15 3.34
C SER A 37 13.00 -8.09 3.53
N ALA A 38 11.81 -7.58 3.87
CA ALA A 38 10.60 -8.40 4.00
C ALA A 38 10.25 -9.08 2.66
N ILE A 39 10.30 -8.33 1.56
CA ILE A 39 10.05 -8.90 0.22
C ILE A 39 11.17 -9.84 -0.24
N LYS A 40 12.44 -9.52 0.05
CA LYS A 40 13.57 -10.42 -0.25
C LYS A 40 13.41 -11.78 0.46
N GLU A 41 12.94 -11.78 1.71
CA GLU A 41 12.64 -13.01 2.46
C GLU A 41 11.51 -13.82 1.82
N VAL A 42 10.43 -13.17 1.36
CA VAL A 42 9.35 -13.83 0.63
C VAL A 42 9.88 -14.46 -0.66
N ARG A 43 10.71 -13.75 -1.41
CA ARG A 43 11.36 -14.29 -2.62
C ARG A 43 12.26 -15.49 -2.31
N LYS A 44 12.93 -15.51 -1.15
CA LYS A 44 13.67 -16.71 -0.67
C LYS A 44 12.71 -17.88 -0.42
N LYS A 45 11.59 -17.66 0.29
CA LYS A 45 10.55 -18.69 0.53
C LYS A 45 9.95 -19.24 -0.77
N ILE A 46 9.73 -18.39 -1.78
CA ILE A 46 9.27 -18.83 -3.11
C ILE A 46 10.30 -19.77 -3.76
N ARG A 47 11.60 -19.42 -3.71
CA ARG A 47 12.67 -20.28 -4.24
C ARG A 47 12.73 -21.63 -3.53
N GLU A 48 12.66 -21.63 -2.20
CA GLU A 48 12.65 -22.85 -1.38
C GLU A 48 11.42 -23.72 -1.69
N TYR A 49 10.24 -23.12 -1.80
CA TYR A 49 9.02 -23.82 -2.21
C TYR A 49 9.18 -24.46 -3.58
N ASN A 50 9.67 -23.71 -4.57
CA ASN A 50 9.86 -24.19 -5.94
C ASN A 50 10.90 -25.32 -6.05
N HIS A 51 11.93 -25.31 -5.20
CA HIS A 51 12.92 -26.38 -5.13
C HIS A 51 12.31 -27.69 -4.60
N ASN A 52 11.42 -27.59 -3.62
CA ASN A 52 10.79 -28.74 -2.95
C ASN A 52 9.48 -29.20 -3.62
N CYS A 53 9.08 -28.54 -4.69
CA CYS A 53 7.85 -28.75 -5.44
C CYS A 53 7.99 -29.91 -6.45
N LYS A 54 8.06 -31.17 -5.98
CA LYS A 54 7.96 -32.34 -6.87
C LYS A 54 6.49 -32.58 -7.25
N GLY A 55 6.16 -32.46 -8.54
CA GLY A 55 4.81 -32.73 -9.09
C GLY A 55 3.74 -31.65 -8.84
N LYS A 56 4.06 -30.57 -8.12
CA LYS A 56 3.16 -29.42 -7.92
C LYS A 56 3.49 -28.30 -8.92
N LYS A 57 2.57 -27.33 -9.08
CA LYS A 57 2.79 -26.13 -9.89
C LYS A 57 3.77 -25.20 -9.17
N LYS A 58 4.86 -24.83 -9.84
CA LYS A 58 5.82 -23.83 -9.34
C LYS A 58 5.17 -22.44 -9.29
N ILE A 59 5.58 -21.64 -8.31
CA ILE A 59 5.22 -20.23 -8.19
C ILE A 59 6.20 -19.44 -9.07
N MET A 60 5.73 -19.01 -10.23
CA MET A 60 6.50 -18.19 -11.15
C MET A 60 5.97 -16.75 -11.08
N LEU A 61 6.61 -15.95 -10.23
CA LEU A 61 6.27 -14.55 -10.01
C LEU A 61 7.50 -13.69 -10.33
N GLN A 62 7.40 -12.85 -11.36
CA GLN A 62 8.41 -11.82 -11.62
C GLN A 62 8.29 -10.72 -10.55
N GLU A 63 7.05 -10.33 -10.24
CA GLU A 63 6.67 -9.30 -9.28
C GLU A 63 5.71 -9.89 -8.24
N ILE A 64 5.66 -9.31 -7.03
CA ILE A 64 4.72 -9.70 -5.99
C ILE A 64 3.61 -8.65 -5.96
N HIS A 65 2.64 -8.80 -6.86
CA HIS A 65 1.47 -7.94 -6.94
C HIS A 65 0.24 -8.56 -6.32
N GLU A 66 -0.63 -7.74 -5.73
CA GLU A 66 -1.81 -8.20 -5.00
C GLU A 66 -2.74 -9.04 -5.86
N HIS A 67 -3.09 -8.54 -7.05
CA HIS A 67 -4.02 -9.21 -7.96
C HIS A 67 -3.49 -10.57 -8.44
N GLU A 68 -2.17 -10.74 -8.54
CA GLU A 68 -1.55 -12.02 -8.90
C GLU A 68 -1.53 -12.98 -7.72
N VAL A 69 -1.07 -12.52 -6.55
CA VAL A 69 -0.88 -13.43 -5.41
C VAL A 69 -2.19 -13.78 -4.74
N HIS A 70 -3.18 -12.89 -4.71
CA HIS A 70 -4.41 -13.17 -3.98
C HIS A 70 -5.17 -14.33 -4.62
N SER A 71 -5.38 -14.26 -5.94
CA SER A 71 -6.16 -15.26 -6.67
C SER A 71 -5.36 -16.53 -6.98
N LYS A 72 -4.07 -16.40 -7.35
CA LYS A 72 -3.28 -17.54 -7.84
C LYS A 72 -2.38 -18.15 -6.76
N TYR A 73 -1.88 -17.36 -5.81
CA TYR A 73 -0.85 -17.79 -4.85
C TYR A 73 -1.09 -17.25 -3.42
N PRO A 74 -2.23 -17.54 -2.77
CA PRO A 74 -2.61 -16.94 -1.50
C PRO A 74 -1.60 -17.20 -0.35
N ILE A 75 -0.78 -18.25 -0.48
CA ILE A 75 0.32 -18.52 0.45
C ILE A 75 1.42 -17.45 0.40
N VAL A 76 1.69 -16.87 -0.78
CA VAL A 76 2.68 -15.79 -0.96
C VAL A 76 2.21 -14.54 -0.24
N LYS A 77 0.92 -14.19 -0.37
CA LYS A 77 0.29 -13.10 0.41
C LYS A 77 0.51 -13.30 1.91
N LYS A 78 0.24 -14.51 2.42
CA LYS A 78 0.50 -14.84 3.84
C LYS A 78 1.96 -14.65 4.23
N TRP A 79 2.91 -15.02 3.35
CA TRP A 79 4.33 -14.81 3.62
C TRP A 79 4.72 -13.33 3.61
N VAL A 80 4.19 -12.51 2.71
CA VAL A 80 4.42 -11.06 2.69
C VAL A 80 3.96 -10.45 4.00
N LEU A 81 2.69 -10.66 4.32
CA LEU A 81 2.07 -10.19 5.56
C LEU A 81 2.90 -10.67 6.77
N HIS A 82 3.16 -11.96 6.90
CA HIS A 82 3.99 -12.48 7.99
C HIS A 82 5.39 -11.86 8.05
N SER A 83 6.06 -11.66 6.92
CA SER A 83 7.40 -11.06 6.87
C SER A 83 7.39 -9.58 7.25
N LEU A 84 6.31 -8.84 6.96
CA LEU A 84 6.11 -7.47 7.47
C LEU A 84 5.88 -7.46 8.98
N PHE A 85 5.22 -8.50 9.51
CA PHE A 85 4.78 -8.60 10.90
C PHE A 85 5.73 -9.34 11.85
N TYR A 86 6.88 -9.80 11.34
CA TYR A 86 7.86 -10.49 12.16
C TYR A 86 8.41 -9.54 13.24
N GLU A 87 8.45 -9.98 14.51
CA GLU A 87 8.57 -9.17 15.75
C GLU A 87 9.69 -8.13 15.81
N ARG A 88 10.65 -8.18 14.88
CA ARG A 88 11.79 -7.27 14.78
C ARG A 88 11.58 -6.09 13.83
N ARG A 89 10.52 -6.06 13.02
CA ARG A 89 10.27 -4.96 12.08
C ARG A 89 9.34 -3.93 12.71
N LYS A 90 9.85 -2.72 12.95
CA LYS A 90 9.05 -1.56 13.37
C LYS A 90 8.37 -0.96 12.13
N VAL A 91 7.29 -1.59 11.67
CA VAL A 91 6.48 -1.13 10.54
C VAL A 91 5.09 -0.75 11.06
N GLU A 92 4.66 0.46 10.74
CA GLU A 92 3.32 0.95 11.00
C GLU A 92 2.50 0.88 9.70
N ILE A 93 1.22 0.54 9.80
CA ILE A 93 0.34 0.36 8.64
C ILE A 93 -0.86 1.29 8.76
N TYR A 94 -1.08 2.10 7.72
CA TYR A 94 -2.20 3.03 7.64
C TYR A 94 -3.01 2.76 6.39
N ALA A 95 -4.31 3.02 6.45
CA ALA A 95 -5.16 2.98 5.27
C ALA A 95 -6.27 4.03 5.37
N VAL A 96 -6.61 4.62 4.24
CA VAL A 96 -7.82 5.42 4.07
C VAL A 96 -8.64 4.81 2.95
N TRP A 97 -9.96 4.88 3.07
CA TRP A 97 -10.84 4.35 2.03
C TRP A 97 -12.14 5.14 1.93
N PHE A 98 -12.84 4.97 0.81
CA PHE A 98 -14.23 5.37 0.68
C PHE A 98 -14.98 4.40 -0.23
N ASN A 99 -16.30 4.35 -0.03
CA ASN A 99 -17.20 3.68 -0.93
C ASN A 99 -17.47 4.57 -2.16
N MET A 100 -17.01 4.13 -3.33
CA MET A 100 -17.15 4.83 -4.61
C MET A 100 -18.61 5.02 -5.04
N ASN A 101 -19.55 4.25 -4.48
CA ASN A 101 -20.97 4.46 -4.69
C ASN A 101 -21.51 5.68 -3.92
N GLN A 102 -20.85 6.05 -2.81
CA GLN A 102 -21.27 7.12 -1.91
C GLN A 102 -20.48 8.42 -2.11
N VAL A 103 -19.20 8.31 -2.45
CA VAL A 103 -18.31 9.46 -2.65
C VAL A 103 -17.82 9.49 -4.08
N LYS A 104 -18.13 10.60 -4.79
CA LYS A 104 -17.69 10.85 -6.16
C LYS A 104 -16.66 11.96 -6.22
N PHE A 105 -15.56 11.74 -6.92
CA PHE A 105 -14.54 12.75 -7.27
C PHE A 105 -14.67 13.12 -8.74
N SER A 106 -14.23 14.32 -9.15
CA SER A 106 -14.38 14.72 -10.56
C SER A 106 -13.45 13.91 -11.47
N ASN A 107 -12.30 13.48 -10.95
CA ASN A 107 -11.35 12.63 -11.65
C ASN A 107 -10.45 11.85 -10.66
N GLU A 108 -9.63 10.98 -11.25
CA GLU A 108 -8.69 10.11 -10.56
C GLU A 108 -7.57 10.85 -9.81
N VAL A 109 -7.09 11.97 -10.37
CA VAL A 109 -6.03 12.78 -9.75
C VAL A 109 -6.54 13.46 -8.49
N GLU A 110 -7.73 14.06 -8.53
CA GLU A 110 -8.34 14.68 -7.35
C GLU A 110 -8.60 13.67 -6.23
N ARG A 111 -9.11 12.49 -6.59
CA ARG A 111 -9.29 11.38 -5.65
C ARG A 111 -7.96 11.04 -4.97
N TYR A 112 -6.90 10.84 -5.76
CA TYR A 112 -5.59 10.48 -5.21
C TYR A 112 -5.04 11.58 -4.32
N LYS A 113 -5.09 12.86 -4.75
CA LYS A 113 -4.66 14.03 -3.97
C LYS A 113 -5.32 14.07 -2.58
N PHE A 114 -6.65 13.98 -2.56
CA PHE A 114 -7.41 14.02 -1.32
C PHE A 114 -7.05 12.85 -0.39
N MET A 115 -7.03 11.63 -0.92
CA MET A 115 -6.74 10.43 -0.14
C MET A 115 -5.30 10.39 0.39
N ALA A 116 -4.33 10.75 -0.46
CA ALA A 116 -2.92 10.80 -0.06
C ALA A 116 -2.69 11.83 1.05
N LYS A 117 -3.35 12.99 0.98
CA LYS A 117 -3.32 13.98 2.07
C LYS A 117 -3.83 13.37 3.37
N GLU A 118 -5.04 12.82 3.40
CA GLU A 118 -5.63 12.22 4.61
C GLU A 118 -4.74 11.10 5.18
N LEU A 119 -4.16 10.27 4.32
CA LEU A 119 -3.27 9.18 4.72
C LEU A 119 -1.96 9.70 5.34
N LEU A 120 -1.35 10.73 4.76
CA LEU A 120 -0.13 11.34 5.29
C LEU A 120 -0.36 12.06 6.61
N ILE A 121 -1.55 12.65 6.81
CA ILE A 121 -1.97 13.19 8.11
C ILE A 121 -1.99 12.08 9.16
N LEU A 122 -2.63 10.93 8.86
CA LEU A 122 -2.65 9.78 9.75
C LEU A 122 -1.24 9.24 10.04
N CYS A 123 -0.31 9.34 9.09
CA CYS A 123 1.09 8.93 9.27
C CYS A 123 1.89 9.90 10.17
N GLY A 124 1.34 11.07 10.50
CA GLY A 124 1.95 12.09 11.37
C GLY A 124 2.72 13.19 10.63
N VAL A 125 2.53 13.36 9.32
CA VAL A 125 3.35 14.27 8.49
C VAL A 125 3.03 15.76 8.71
N GLN A 126 1.94 16.12 9.39
CA GLN A 126 1.57 17.53 9.64
C GLN A 126 2.38 18.24 10.72
N ASP A 127 3.16 17.51 11.52
CA ASP A 127 3.88 18.11 12.65
C ASP A 127 5.21 18.73 12.17
N VAL A 128 5.26 20.06 12.11
CA VAL A 128 6.43 20.86 11.69
C VAL A 128 7.68 20.62 12.56
N ASN A 129 7.52 20.01 13.73
CA ASN A 129 8.62 19.63 14.63
C ASN A 129 9.04 18.16 14.46
N GLN A 130 8.45 17.41 13.52
CA GLN A 130 8.77 16.00 13.30
C GLN A 130 9.84 15.75 12.23
N VAL A 131 10.45 14.58 12.40
CA VAL A 131 11.50 13.95 11.59
C VAL A 131 11.19 14.02 10.09
N ASN A 132 12.19 14.36 9.26
CA ASN A 132 12.09 14.29 7.79
C ASN A 132 11.57 12.92 7.32
N PHE A 133 10.57 12.94 6.44
CA PHE A 133 9.97 11.78 5.79
C PHE A 133 10.37 11.70 4.32
N ASP A 134 10.81 10.53 3.87
CA ASP A 134 10.85 10.19 2.45
C ASP A 134 9.56 9.48 2.07
N ILE A 135 8.81 10.06 1.14
CA ILE A 135 7.54 9.51 0.67
C ILE A 135 7.73 8.94 -0.73
N PHE A 136 7.40 7.66 -0.88
CA PHE A 136 7.42 6.94 -2.14
C PHE A 136 6.00 6.57 -2.54
N LEU A 137 5.56 7.07 -3.69
CA LEU A 137 4.26 6.79 -4.29
C LEU A 137 4.45 5.83 -5.47
N ASP A 138 3.53 4.88 -5.68
CA ASP A 138 3.61 4.03 -6.88
C ASP A 138 3.43 4.83 -8.19
N ASP A 139 4.11 4.37 -9.25
CA ASP A 139 4.02 4.98 -10.57
C ASP A 139 2.63 4.76 -11.18
N PHE A 140 1.84 5.81 -11.10
CA PHE A 140 0.52 5.90 -11.71
C PHE A 140 0.56 5.90 -13.24
N LYS A 141 0.73 4.74 -13.89
CA LYS A 141 0.80 4.51 -15.36
C LYS A 141 1.80 5.43 -16.08
N ARG A 142 2.83 4.83 -16.70
CA ARG A 142 4.05 5.39 -17.34
C ARG A 142 3.98 6.69 -18.19
N GLU A 143 2.83 7.32 -18.42
CA GLU A 143 2.65 8.48 -19.31
C GLU A 143 2.30 9.81 -18.61
N LYS A 144 2.36 9.91 -17.26
CA LYS A 144 1.73 11.04 -16.55
C LYS A 144 2.62 11.83 -15.59
N HIS A 145 3.87 12.10 -15.96
CA HIS A 145 4.79 12.95 -15.18
C HIS A 145 4.12 14.26 -14.70
N THR A 146 3.33 14.91 -15.55
CA THR A 146 2.60 16.14 -15.18
C THR A 146 1.59 15.94 -14.04
N GLN A 147 0.92 14.78 -13.96
CA GLN A 147 -0.02 14.50 -12.86
C GLN A 147 0.71 14.18 -11.55
N GLN A 148 1.85 13.50 -11.64
CA GLN A 148 2.71 13.22 -10.49
C GLN A 148 3.21 14.53 -9.85
N GLU A 149 3.69 15.47 -10.66
CA GLU A 149 4.12 16.80 -10.20
C GLU A 149 2.95 17.60 -9.59
N GLN A 150 1.76 17.51 -10.18
CA GLN A 150 0.56 18.14 -9.61
C GLN A 150 0.17 17.55 -8.25
N ILE A 151 0.31 16.25 -8.05
CA ILE A 151 0.06 15.59 -6.76
C ILE A 151 1.10 16.04 -5.74
N LYS A 152 2.39 16.00 -6.12
CA LYS A 152 3.51 16.43 -5.27
C LYS A 152 3.34 17.88 -4.81
N ALA A 153 3.11 18.81 -5.74
CA ALA A 153 2.92 20.22 -5.43
C ALA A 153 1.71 20.44 -4.49
N TYR A 154 0.60 19.74 -4.74
CA TYR A 154 -0.57 19.79 -3.88
C TYR A 154 -0.26 19.32 -2.45
N LEU A 155 0.40 18.16 -2.29
CA LEU A 155 0.69 17.60 -0.97
C LEU A 155 1.65 18.48 -0.17
N ILE A 156 2.70 19.00 -0.80
CA ILE A 156 3.65 19.92 -0.15
C ILE A 156 2.93 21.18 0.37
N ASN A 157 2.07 21.78 -0.47
CA ASN A 157 1.31 22.96 -0.11
C ASN A 157 0.32 22.70 1.03
N GLU A 158 -0.46 21.62 0.93
CA GLU A 158 -1.53 21.32 1.89
C GLU A 158 -1.04 20.79 3.24
N LEU A 159 0.15 20.18 3.27
CA LEU A 159 0.76 19.70 4.51
C LEU A 159 1.60 20.79 5.20
N GLY A 160 1.91 21.89 4.50
CA GLY A 160 2.75 22.97 5.04
C GLY A 160 4.20 22.53 5.29
N GLN A 161 4.68 21.51 4.56
CA GLN A 161 5.99 20.90 4.75
C GLN A 161 6.86 21.14 3.49
N PRO A 162 7.56 22.27 3.38
CA PRO A 162 8.33 22.61 2.17
C PRO A 162 9.52 21.66 1.93
N ASN A 163 10.00 20.95 2.97
CA ASN A 163 11.14 20.04 2.90
C ASN A 163 10.74 18.57 2.68
N LEU A 164 9.49 18.31 2.33
CA LEU A 164 8.97 16.97 2.13
C LEU A 164 9.57 16.36 0.84
N THR A 165 10.31 15.26 0.98
CA THR A 165 10.79 14.49 -0.18
C THR A 165 9.68 13.56 -0.65
N ILE A 166 9.10 13.85 -1.82
CA ILE A 166 8.17 12.95 -2.52
C ILE A 166 8.82 12.46 -3.81
N GLU A 167 8.89 11.15 -3.95
CA GLU A 167 9.35 10.43 -5.13
C GLU A 167 8.27 9.46 -5.65
N PHE A 168 8.15 9.34 -6.96
CA PHE A 168 7.37 8.29 -7.60
C PHE A 168 8.32 7.16 -8.01
N LYS A 169 7.94 5.92 -7.70
CA LYS A 169 8.71 4.72 -8.03
C LYS A 169 7.75 3.65 -8.51
N SER A 170 8.12 2.92 -9.55
CA SER A 170 7.35 1.75 -9.96
C SER A 170 7.51 0.58 -8.98
N SER A 171 6.38 0.07 -8.50
CA SER A 171 6.24 -1.15 -7.71
C SER A 171 6.84 -2.37 -8.40
N GLN A 172 6.96 -2.38 -9.74
CA GLN A 172 7.68 -3.42 -10.50
C GLN A 172 9.14 -3.57 -10.05
N ASN A 173 9.82 -2.45 -9.79
CA ASN A 173 11.25 -2.40 -9.50
C ASN A 173 11.56 -2.04 -8.05
N PHE A 174 10.56 -1.57 -7.28
CA PHE A 174 10.76 -1.08 -5.93
C PHE A 174 10.03 -1.95 -4.91
N PHE A 175 10.80 -2.87 -4.28
CA PHE A 175 10.28 -3.87 -3.36
C PHE A 175 9.39 -3.32 -2.22
N PRO A 176 9.70 -2.17 -1.59
CA PRO A 176 8.81 -1.61 -0.58
C PRO A 176 7.37 -1.39 -1.09
N LEU A 177 7.19 -0.93 -2.33
CA LEU A 177 5.87 -0.70 -2.90
C LEU A 177 5.13 -2.00 -3.22
N GLN A 178 5.82 -3.08 -3.60
CA GLN A 178 5.19 -4.41 -3.72
C GLN A 178 4.57 -4.87 -2.39
N ALA A 179 5.20 -4.54 -1.26
CA ALA A 179 4.62 -4.84 0.05
C ALA A 179 3.37 -3.97 0.33
N THR A 180 3.40 -2.70 -0.07
CA THR A 180 2.28 -1.78 0.09
C THR A 180 1.08 -2.17 -0.79
N ASP A 181 1.29 -2.57 -2.05
CA ASP A 181 0.24 -3.12 -2.95
C ASP A 181 -0.53 -4.26 -2.27
N ILE A 182 0.22 -5.23 -1.74
CA ILE A 182 -0.33 -6.39 -1.04
C ILE A 182 -1.21 -5.96 0.14
N VAL A 183 -0.76 -4.98 0.91
CA VAL A 183 -1.50 -4.44 2.04
C VAL A 183 -2.77 -3.71 1.55
N ALA A 184 -2.65 -2.83 0.57
CA ALA A 184 -3.78 -2.07 0.00
C ALA A 184 -4.90 -3.00 -0.50
N GLY A 185 -4.57 -4.02 -1.30
CA GLY A 185 -5.61 -4.93 -1.78
C GLY A 185 -6.10 -5.94 -0.73
N THR A 186 -5.29 -6.31 0.26
CA THR A 186 -5.79 -7.11 1.41
C THR A 186 -6.80 -6.29 2.23
N PHE A 187 -6.58 -4.99 2.41
CA PHE A 187 -7.56 -4.07 3.01
C PHE A 187 -8.84 -3.99 2.21
N ARG A 188 -8.75 -3.70 0.90
CA ARG A 188 -9.91 -3.61 0.01
C ARG A 188 -10.77 -4.87 0.08
N ARG A 189 -10.17 -6.05 0.09
CA ARG A 189 -10.90 -7.31 0.18
C ARG A 189 -11.48 -7.59 1.56
N ASN A 190 -10.85 -7.11 2.62
CA ASN A 190 -11.43 -7.17 3.96
C ASN A 190 -12.73 -6.36 4.03
N LEU A 191 -12.76 -5.16 3.43
CA LEU A 191 -13.98 -4.34 3.31
C LEU A 191 -15.12 -5.07 2.57
N HIS A 192 -14.78 -5.96 1.62
CA HIS A 192 -15.72 -6.84 0.92
C HIS A 192 -16.07 -8.13 1.67
N GLY A 193 -15.46 -8.41 2.83
CA GLY A 193 -15.59 -9.70 3.53
C GLY A 193 -14.95 -10.88 2.79
N GLN A 194 -14.09 -10.62 1.80
CA GLN A 194 -13.45 -11.64 0.95
C GLN A 194 -12.08 -12.10 1.48
N ASP A 195 -11.54 -11.43 2.49
CA ASP A 195 -10.26 -11.80 3.11
C ASP A 195 -10.45 -12.17 4.59
N PRO A 196 -10.28 -13.45 4.98
CA PRO A 196 -10.41 -13.86 6.38
C PRO A 196 -9.21 -13.43 7.24
N PHE A 197 -8.22 -12.74 6.66
CA PHE A 197 -7.06 -12.26 7.40
C PHE A 197 -7.48 -11.20 8.44
N ASN A 198 -7.43 -11.59 9.72
CA ASN A 198 -7.77 -10.72 10.83
C ASN A 198 -6.52 -10.00 11.37
N TYR A 199 -6.34 -8.74 10.96
CA TYR A 199 -5.23 -7.89 11.39
C TYR A 199 -5.20 -7.65 12.91
N LYS A 200 -6.33 -7.77 13.62
CA LYS A 200 -6.42 -7.56 15.07
C LYS A 200 -5.64 -8.58 15.91
N LYS A 201 -5.22 -9.70 15.31
CA LYS A 201 -4.43 -10.75 15.99
C LYS A 201 -2.92 -10.48 16.01
N ILE A 202 -2.48 -9.32 15.52
CA ILE A 202 -1.06 -9.01 15.44
C ILE A 202 -0.71 -7.91 16.44
N HIS A 203 0.02 -8.29 17.49
CA HIS A 203 0.21 -7.53 18.74
C HIS A 203 1.00 -6.21 18.66
N ARG A 204 1.46 -5.78 17.47
CA ARG A 204 2.27 -4.56 17.27
C ARG A 204 1.81 -3.72 16.09
N PHE A 205 0.51 -3.45 16.03
CA PHE A 205 -0.08 -2.61 14.99
C PHE A 205 -0.54 -1.28 15.58
N ILE A 206 -0.09 -0.18 14.97
CA ILE A 206 -0.85 1.06 14.98
C ILE A 206 -1.68 1.02 13.71
N PHE A 207 -2.98 0.89 13.87
CA PHE A 207 -3.94 0.84 12.78
C PHE A 207 -4.68 2.17 12.75
N GLY A 208 -4.38 2.98 11.72
CA GLY A 208 -5.17 4.15 11.38
C GLY A 208 -6.05 3.82 10.19
N GLU A 209 -7.35 3.65 10.42
CA GLU A 209 -8.36 3.54 9.37
C GLU A 209 -9.32 4.72 9.47
N LYS A 210 -9.58 5.37 8.34
CA LYS A 210 -10.56 6.45 8.24
C LYS A 210 -11.40 6.27 6.98
N GLU A 211 -12.70 6.11 7.18
CA GLU A 211 -13.68 6.27 6.10
C GLU A 211 -13.76 7.75 5.73
N VAL A 212 -13.52 8.06 4.46
CA VAL A 212 -13.66 9.41 3.92
C VAL A 212 -15.11 9.66 3.52
N ARG A 213 -15.72 10.71 4.08
CA ARG A 213 -17.07 11.20 3.73
C ARG A 213 -16.97 12.61 3.16
N LYS A 214 -17.73 12.91 2.10
CA LYS A 214 -17.91 14.30 1.62
C LYS A 214 -18.98 14.99 2.47
N ASN A 215 -18.67 16.19 2.95
CA ASN A 215 -19.67 17.12 3.49
C ASN A 215 -20.55 17.66 2.37
#